data_AF-A0A0G9MXY9-F1
#
_entry.id   AF-A0A0G9MXY9-F1
#
_cell.length_a   1.000
_cell.length_b   1.000
_cell.length_c   1.000
_cell.angle_alpha   90.00
_cell.angle_beta   90.00
_cell.angle_gamma   90.00
#
_symmetry.space_group_name_H-M   'P 1'
#
loop_
_entity.id
_entity.type
_entity.pdbx_description
1 polymer ?
#
loop_
_entity_poly.entity_id
_entity_poly.type
_entity_poly.pdbx_seq_one_letter_code
_entity_poly.pdbx_strand_id
1 'polypeptide(L)'
;MDEPFSSAGRRSLVEDFEALVSDLRIYFDAEIAFQKTRAAFMADSLKRTIVFATVGAFFAMLATIGLAIGAIIALTPIIGPWAATALVVVVLLVAAGVFLWKASASWSGMMHAVRDDKTEESTDNG
;
A
#
# COMPACT_ATOMS: atom_id res chain seq x y z
N MET A 1 -46.96 6.84 37.51
CA MET A 1 -45.62 6.24 37.56
C MET A 1 -44.73 7.16 36.77
N ASP A 2 -43.85 7.93 37.40
CA ASP A 2 -42.74 8.66 36.75
C ASP A 2 -41.72 9.03 37.86
N GLU A 3 -40.70 8.19 38.06
CA GLU A 3 -39.57 8.50 38.95
C GLU A 3 -38.58 9.41 38.21
N PRO A 4 -38.30 10.66 38.67
CA PRO A 4 -37.35 11.53 38.00
C PRO A 4 -35.93 11.08 38.33
N PHE A 5 -35.26 10.40 37.40
CA PHE A 5 -33.83 10.11 37.48
C PHE A 5 -33.05 11.38 37.91
N SER A 6 -32.44 11.32 39.09
CA SER A 6 -31.88 12.46 39.81
C SER A 6 -30.85 13.25 38.99
N SER A 7 -30.96 14.57 39.00
CA SER A 7 -30.04 15.51 38.34
C SER A 7 -28.60 15.45 38.89
N ALA A 8 -28.37 14.72 39.98
CA ALA A 8 -27.05 14.44 40.54
C ALA A 8 -26.31 13.35 39.75
N GLY A 9 -26.97 12.24 39.41
CA GLY A 9 -26.34 11.14 38.66
C GLY A 9 -25.94 11.52 37.23
N ARG A 10 -26.75 12.38 36.57
CA ARG A 10 -26.41 12.91 35.23
C ARG A 10 -25.16 13.79 35.21
N ARG A 11 -24.85 14.49 36.31
CA ARG A 11 -23.66 15.34 36.40
C ARG A 11 -22.39 14.52 36.64
N SER A 12 -22.46 13.51 37.52
CA SER A 12 -21.32 12.62 37.80
C SER A 12 -20.89 11.82 36.57
N LEU A 13 -21.81 11.27 35.77
CA LEU A 13 -21.41 10.55 34.55
C LEU A 13 -20.80 11.47 33.48
N VAL A 14 -21.23 12.74 33.44
CA VAL A 14 -20.63 13.74 32.55
C VAL A 14 -19.23 14.10 33.04
N GLU A 15 -19.03 14.27 34.34
CA GLU A 15 -17.71 14.52 34.94
C GLU A 15 -16.75 13.32 34.77
N ASP A 16 -17.24 12.09 34.96
CA ASP A 16 -16.45 10.87 34.77
C ASP A 16 -16.07 10.66 33.29
N PHE A 17 -16.99 10.98 32.36
CA PHE A 17 -16.70 10.96 30.93
C PHE A 17 -15.71 12.04 30.53
N GLU A 18 -15.82 13.24 31.09
CA GLU A 18 -14.89 14.34 30.85
C GLU A 18 -13.48 14.02 31.39
N ALA A 19 -13.40 13.37 32.55
CA ALA A 19 -12.15 12.85 33.11
C ALA A 19 -11.54 11.75 32.23
N LEU A 20 -12.33 10.78 31.77
CA LEU A 20 -11.88 9.73 30.84
C LEU A 20 -11.43 10.30 29.48
N VAL A 21 -12.16 11.26 28.92
CA VAL A 21 -11.79 11.93 27.66
C VAL A 21 -10.51 12.72 27.83
N SER A 22 -10.33 13.38 28.97
CA SER A 22 -9.11 14.11 29.30
C SER A 22 -7.90 13.17 29.42
N ASP A 23 -8.04 12.07 30.17
CA ASP A 23 -6.95 11.08 30.37
C ASP A 23 -6.61 10.33 29.08
N LEU A 24 -7.61 9.97 28.26
CA LEU A 24 -7.40 9.36 26.94
C LEU A 24 -6.61 10.31 26.03
N ARG A 25 -6.94 11.60 26.00
CA ARG A 25 -6.24 12.58 25.16
C ARG A 25 -4.76 12.71 25.54
N ILE A 26 -4.44 12.73 26.83
CA ILE A 26 -3.06 12.82 27.32
C ILE A 26 -2.27 11.55 26.97
N TYR A 27 -2.90 10.37 27.08
CA TYR A 27 -2.28 9.09 26.69
C TYR A 27 -2.06 8.97 25.17
N PHE A 28 -3.01 9.41 24.35
CA PHE A 28 -2.90 9.41 22.89
C PHE A 28 -1.83 10.38 22.37
N ASP A 29 -1.70 11.58 22.95
CA ASP A 29 -0.66 12.53 22.55
C ASP A 29 0.75 11.99 22.81
N ALA A 30 0.92 11.17 23.86
CA ALA A 30 2.20 10.52 24.17
C ALA A 30 2.58 9.44 23.14
N GLU A 31 1.62 8.60 22.74
CA GLU A 31 1.87 7.52 21.77
C GLU A 31 2.03 8.06 20.33
N ILE A 32 1.26 9.10 19.97
CA ILE A 32 1.36 9.78 18.67
C ILE A 32 2.74 10.41 18.50
N ALA A 33 3.29 11.05 19.53
CA ALA A 33 4.64 11.62 19.48
C ALA A 33 5.73 10.54 19.27
N PHE A 34 5.55 9.36 19.86
CA PHE A 34 6.45 8.22 19.70
C PHE A 34 6.36 7.60 18.30
N GLN A 35 5.14 7.40 17.78
CA GLN A 35 4.92 6.86 16.44
C GLN A 35 5.30 7.85 15.33
N LYS A 36 5.17 9.15 15.57
CA LYS A 36 5.59 10.21 14.63
C LYS A 36 7.10 10.19 14.38
N THR A 37 7.89 9.82 15.38
CA THR A 37 9.35 9.73 15.26
C THR A 37 9.78 8.51 14.44
N ARG A 38 9.13 7.36 14.64
CA ARG A 38 9.36 6.14 13.84
C ARG A 38 8.83 6.30 12.41
N ALA A 39 7.68 6.94 12.24
CA ALA A 39 7.10 7.29 10.95
C ALA A 39 7.96 8.29 10.17
N ALA A 40 8.53 9.30 10.81
CA ALA A 40 9.44 10.25 10.18
C ALA A 40 10.74 9.58 9.69
N PHE A 41 11.27 8.63 10.47
CA PHE A 41 12.46 7.87 10.09
C PHE A 41 12.20 6.92 8.89
N MET A 42 11.02 6.29 8.87
CA MET A 42 10.56 5.52 7.71
C MET A 42 10.27 6.41 6.50
N ALA A 43 9.75 7.62 6.71
CA ALA A 43 9.44 8.57 5.64
C ALA A 43 10.70 9.07 4.91
N ASP A 44 11.79 9.35 5.62
CA ASP A 44 13.04 9.79 5.00
C ASP A 44 13.69 8.68 4.15
N SER A 45 13.68 7.46 4.69
CA SER A 45 14.11 6.23 3.98
C SER A 45 13.26 5.95 2.75
N LEU A 46 11.95 6.17 2.85
CA LEU A 46 11.00 6.01 1.75
C LEU A 46 11.22 7.08 0.67
N LYS A 47 11.50 8.33 1.06
CA LYS A 47 11.78 9.42 0.11
C LYS A 47 12.98 9.11 -0.77
N ARG A 48 14.08 8.63 -0.17
CA ARG A 48 15.28 8.21 -0.92
C ARG A 48 14.98 7.02 -1.83
N THR A 49 14.22 6.04 -1.34
CA THR A 49 13.79 4.88 -2.15
C THR A 49 12.95 5.32 -3.35
N ILE A 50 12.01 6.25 -3.18
CA ILE A 50 11.17 6.78 -4.27
C ILE A 50 12.02 7.48 -5.32
N VAL A 51 13.01 8.28 -4.93
CA VAL A 51 13.90 8.97 -5.88
C VAL A 51 14.65 7.94 -6.73
N PHE A 52 15.31 6.96 -6.10
CA PHE A 52 16.03 5.92 -6.84
C PHE A 52 15.11 5.04 -7.69
N ALA A 53 13.92 4.69 -7.18
CA ALA A 53 12.93 3.93 -7.93
C ALA A 53 12.43 4.71 -9.16
N THR A 54 12.21 6.02 -9.03
CA THR A 54 11.78 6.88 -10.13
C THR A 54 12.86 6.99 -11.20
N VAL A 55 14.11 7.26 -10.80
CA VAL A 55 15.26 7.33 -11.72
C VAL A 55 15.47 5.97 -12.40
N GLY A 56 15.42 4.88 -11.64
CA GLY A 56 15.52 3.52 -12.18
C GLY A 56 14.40 3.20 -13.18
N ALA A 57 13.16 3.53 -12.87
CA ALA A 57 12.02 3.35 -13.77
C ALA A 57 12.16 4.17 -15.06
N PHE A 58 12.68 5.39 -14.96
CA PHE A 58 12.98 6.22 -16.13
C PHE A 58 14.03 5.56 -17.04
N PHE A 59 15.14 5.08 -16.48
CA PHE A 59 16.15 4.35 -17.25
C PHE A 59 15.61 3.04 -17.84
N ALA A 60 14.78 2.30 -17.09
CA ALA A 60 14.14 1.09 -17.60
C ALA A 60 13.22 1.40 -18.79
N MET A 61 12.48 2.52 -18.75
CA MET A 61 11.66 3.00 -19.87
C MET A 61 12.53 3.30 -21.10
N LEU A 62 13.61 4.08 -20.93
CA LEU A 62 14.54 4.38 -22.02
C LEU A 62 15.18 3.12 -22.61
N ALA A 63 15.62 2.19 -21.75
CA ALA A 63 16.18 0.92 -22.15
C ALA A 63 15.17 0.06 -22.91
N THR A 64 13.90 0.04 -22.49
CA THR A 64 12.83 -0.70 -23.17
C THR A 64 12.59 -0.15 -24.58
N ILE A 65 12.58 1.18 -24.74
CA ILE A 65 12.46 1.82 -26.06
C ILE A 65 13.66 1.45 -26.94
N GLY A 66 14.89 1.60 -26.43
CA GLY A 66 16.10 1.26 -27.16
C GLY A 66 16.16 -0.22 -27.55
N LEU A 67 15.76 -1.11 -26.64
CA LEU A 67 15.64 -2.54 -26.89
C LEU A 67 14.62 -2.83 -27.99
N ALA A 68 13.44 -2.20 -27.95
CA ALA A 68 12.41 -2.39 -28.97
C ALA A 68 12.90 -1.97 -30.35
N ILE A 69 13.49 -0.77 -30.46
CA ILE A 69 14.03 -0.26 -31.72
C ILE A 69 15.17 -1.16 -32.22
N GLY A 70 16.13 -1.49 -31.36
CA GLY A 70 17.27 -2.33 -31.72
C GLY A 70 16.85 -3.74 -32.16
N ALA A 71 15.90 -4.35 -31.44
CA ALA A 71 15.36 -5.66 -31.79
C ALA A 71 14.62 -5.64 -33.14
N ILE A 72 13.78 -4.62 -33.39
CA ILE A 72 13.08 -4.49 -34.68
C ILE A 72 14.09 -4.35 -35.81
N ILE A 73 15.10 -3.48 -35.68
CA ILE A 73 16.14 -3.30 -36.71
C ILE A 73 16.90 -4.61 -36.96
N ALA A 74 17.28 -5.32 -35.90
CA ALA A 74 18.01 -6.58 -36.00
C ALA A 74 17.18 -7.71 -36.65
N LEU A 75 15.87 -7.77 -36.41
CA LEU A 75 14.98 -8.81 -36.96
C LEU A 75 14.42 -8.47 -38.34
N THR A 76 14.29 -7.18 -38.68
CA THR A 76 13.76 -6.72 -39.97
C THR A 76 14.40 -7.41 -41.18
N PRO A 77 15.73 -7.59 -41.29
CA PRO A 77 16.31 -8.27 -42.46
C PRO A 77 16.04 -9.77 -42.51
N ILE A 78 15.59 -10.40 -41.42
CA ILE A 78 15.35 -11.84 -41.33
C ILE A 78 13.88 -12.15 -41.67
N ILE A 79 12.94 -11.42 -41.08
CA ILE A 79 11.50 -11.73 -41.16
C ILE A 79 10.64 -10.59 -41.70
N GLY A 80 11.25 -9.44 -42.04
CA GLY A 80 10.55 -8.24 -42.49
C GLY A 80 10.05 -7.34 -41.35
N PRO A 81 9.74 -6.07 -41.63
CA PRO A 81 9.48 -5.05 -40.60
C PRO A 81 8.17 -5.29 -39.83
N TRP A 82 7.12 -5.73 -40.52
CA TRP A 82 5.82 -6.01 -39.90
C TRP A 82 5.87 -7.21 -38.95
N ALA A 83 6.49 -8.31 -39.39
CA ALA A 83 6.64 -9.50 -38.56
C ALA A 83 7.58 -9.24 -37.37
N ALA A 84 8.68 -8.50 -37.57
CA ALA A 84 9.58 -8.08 -36.50
C ALA A 84 8.84 -7.27 -35.43
N THR A 85 8.06 -6.27 -35.84
CA THR A 85 7.30 -5.43 -34.90
C THR A 85 6.27 -6.26 -34.12
N ALA A 86 5.50 -7.10 -34.80
CA ALA A 86 4.50 -7.96 -34.15
C ALA A 86 5.14 -8.90 -33.12
N LEU A 87 6.27 -9.53 -33.46
CA LEU A 87 6.98 -10.43 -32.56
C LEU A 87 7.51 -9.69 -31.32
N VAL A 88 8.16 -8.53 -31.50
CA VAL A 88 8.71 -7.74 -30.40
C VAL A 88 7.60 -7.29 -29.45
N VAL A 89 6.46 -6.83 -29.98
CA VAL A 89 5.31 -6.44 -29.17
C VAL A 89 4.77 -7.62 -28.35
N VAL A 90 4.59 -8.80 -28.96
CA VAL A 90 4.12 -10.00 -28.25
C VAL A 90 5.08 -10.38 -27.12
N VAL A 91 6.39 -10.38 -27.38
CA VAL A 91 7.40 -10.70 -26.36
C VAL A 91 7.36 -9.70 -25.20
N LEU A 92 7.28 -8.39 -25.47
CA LEU A 92 7.21 -7.37 -24.44
C LEU A 92 5.90 -7.45 -23.63
N LEU A 93 4.77 -7.75 -24.26
CA LEU A 93 3.50 -7.94 -23.58
C LEU A 93 3.50 -9.17 -22.67
N VAL A 94 4.09 -10.28 -23.12
CA VAL A 94 4.27 -11.47 -22.28
C VAL A 94 5.14 -11.15 -21.07
N ALA A 95 6.28 -10.47 -21.28
CA ALA A 95 7.14 -10.04 -20.19
C ALA A 95 6.40 -9.12 -19.20
N ALA A 96 5.68 -8.11 -19.69
CA ALA A 96 4.88 -7.21 -18.88
C ALA A 96 3.79 -7.96 -18.08
N GLY A 97 3.11 -8.91 -18.71
CA GLY A 97 2.12 -9.77 -18.05
C GLY A 97 2.71 -10.59 -16.92
N VAL A 98 3.90 -11.16 -17.10
CA VAL A 98 4.62 -11.89 -16.04
C VAL A 98 4.99 -10.98 -14.88
N PHE A 99 5.47 -9.76 -15.14
CA PHE A 99 5.77 -8.79 -14.09
C PHE A 99 4.53 -8.37 -13.32
N LEU A 100 3.42 -8.09 -14.00
CA LEU A 100 2.13 -7.76 -13.38
C LEU A 100 1.59 -8.89 -12.53
N TRP A 101 1.69 -10.14 -13.01
CA TRP A 101 1.24 -11.31 -12.26
C TRP A 101 2.06 -11.53 -10.99
N LYS A 102 3.38 -11.36 -11.04
CA LYS A 102 4.23 -11.43 -9.84
C LYS A 102 3.92 -10.32 -8.84
N ALA A 103 3.62 -9.11 -9.32
CA ALA A 103 3.24 -7.99 -8.47
C ALA A 103 1.88 -8.24 -7.77
N SER A 104 0.89 -8.80 -8.49
CA SER A 104 -0.40 -9.13 -7.88
C SER A 104 -0.31 -10.29 -6.89
N ALA A 105 0.52 -11.30 -7.16
CA ALA A 105 0.74 -12.42 -6.25
C ALA A 105 1.31 -11.97 -4.88
N SER A 106 2.20 -10.95 -4.88
CA SER A 106 2.73 -10.35 -3.65
C SER A 106 1.64 -9.68 -2.81
N TRP A 107 0.68 -9.00 -3.44
CA TRP A 107 -0.43 -8.35 -2.74
C TRP A 107 -1.45 -9.34 -2.18
N SER A 108 -1.74 -10.41 -2.93
CA SER A 108 -2.67 -11.46 -2.47
C SER A 108 -2.17 -12.12 -1.19
N GLY A 109 -0.87 -12.39 -1.06
CA GLY A 109 -0.29 -12.96 0.15
C GLY A 109 -0.50 -12.10 1.40
N MET A 110 -0.35 -10.77 1.28
CA MET A 110 -0.64 -9.86 2.40
C MET A 110 -2.14 -9.76 2.72
N MET A 111 -3.01 -9.80 1.71
CA MET A 111 -4.45 -9.74 1.94
C MET A 111 -5.01 -10.99 2.63
N HIS A 112 -4.37 -12.16 2.46
CA HIS A 112 -4.75 -13.37 3.20
C HIS A 112 -4.48 -13.24 4.70
N ALA A 113 -3.30 -12.74 5.10
CA ALA A 113 -2.97 -12.54 6.51
C ALA A 113 -3.90 -11.53 7.22
N VAL A 114 -4.35 -10.48 6.51
CA VAL A 114 -5.30 -9.48 7.05
C VAL A 114 -6.74 -10.02 7.12
N ARG A 115 -7.06 -11.03 6.31
CA ARG A 115 -8.41 -11.59 6.22
C ARG A 115 -8.64 -12.74 7.19
N ASP A 116 -7.59 -13.51 7.52
CA ASP A 116 -7.65 -14.60 8.49
C ASP A 116 -7.78 -14.09 9.94
N ASP A 117 -7.11 -12.98 10.28
CA ASP A 117 -7.23 -12.28 11.58
C ASP A 117 -8.69 -11.88 11.90
N LYS A 118 -9.44 -11.44 10.89
CA LYS A 118 -10.86 -11.07 11.04
C LYS A 118 -11.80 -12.26 11.24
N THR A 119 -11.41 -13.45 10.80
CA THR A 119 -12.26 -14.64 10.91
C THR A 119 -12.11 -15.32 12.27
N GLU A 120 -10.93 -15.27 12.89
CA GLU A 120 -10.71 -15.82 14.25
C GLU A 120 -11.42 -14.98 15.32
N GLU A 121 -11.39 -13.65 15.20
CA GLU A 121 -12.10 -12.72 16.12
C GLU A 121 -13.64 -12.86 16.05
N SER A 122 -14.17 -13.33 14.90
CA SER A 122 -15.61 -13.51 14.70
C SER A 122 -16.15 -14.84 15.25
N THR A 123 -15.29 -15.85 15.45
CA THR A 123 -15.69 -17.18 15.94
C THR A 123 -15.57 -17.35 17.46
N ASP A 124 -14.87 -16.45 18.15
CA ASP A 124 -14.71 -16.45 19.61
C ASP A 124 -15.81 -15.64 20.35
N ASN A 125 -16.67 -14.93 19.60
CA ASN A 125 -17.71 -14.05 20.15
C ASN A 125 -19.15 -14.54 19.84
N GLY A 126 -19.31 -15.85 19.61
CA GLY A 126 -20.60 -16.51 19.30
C GLY A 126 -20.96 -17.59 20.29
#